data_AF-A0A558J7B5-F1
#
_entry.id   AF-A0A558J7B5-F1
#
_cell.length_a   1.000
_cell.length_b   1.000
_cell.length_c   1.000
_cell.angle_alpha   90.00
_cell.angle_beta   90.00
_cell.angle_gamma   90.00
#
_symmetry.space_group_name_H-M   'P 1'
#
loop_
_entity.id
_entity.type
_entity.pdbx_description
1 polymer ?
#
loop_
_entity_poly.entity_id
_entity_poly.type
_entity_poly.pdbx_seq_one_letter_code
_entity_poly.pdbx_strand_id
1 'polypeptide(L)'
;MSGDWVQVQRGDTLGKLAARANVPLERLERFNPGADTRRLEIGQRLLIPTQQERAPSGGPYRYQIRPGDTFSSIARHFGTTSGRIQSANPSASPTSLRIGQVVSLPLGGSAPRSSSQRQAASSSGSSSANKPAAAPTSSAPSQALPSSARRWPWPLDDYRVVRRFGPDSRGTLQPMLLATQAGAQAKSVAPGEVRFADGMRQLGEVVIVHHADNLQTVYALCERILVEVGKQVSAGDPLCEVGQSSSTQRYDLLFDLRQGGKPIDPKQVLR
;
A
#
# COMPACT_ATOMS: atom_id res chain seq x y z
N MET A 1 -19.91 -10.21 -20.04
CA MET A 1 -19.91 -10.60 -21.47
C MET A 1 -20.42 -9.35 -22.16
N SER A 2 -19.58 -8.45 -22.63
CA SER A 2 -18.24 -8.69 -23.19
C SER A 2 -17.35 -7.47 -22.96
N GLY A 3 -16.14 -7.69 -22.41
CA GLY A 3 -15.08 -6.69 -22.48
C GLY A 3 -14.59 -6.61 -23.92
N ASP A 4 -14.33 -5.39 -24.39
CA ASP A 4 -13.87 -5.18 -25.76
C ASP A 4 -12.41 -5.64 -25.87
N TRP A 5 -12.15 -6.55 -26.80
CA TRP A 5 -10.80 -7.00 -27.09
C TRP A 5 -10.12 -6.00 -28.03
N VAL A 6 -9.05 -5.38 -27.56
CA VAL A 6 -8.24 -4.46 -28.36
C VAL A 6 -6.91 -5.11 -28.70
N GLN A 7 -6.54 -5.03 -29.96
CA GLN A 7 -5.24 -5.49 -30.44
C GLN A 7 -4.20 -4.40 -30.26
N VAL A 8 -3.08 -4.72 -29.61
CA VAL A 8 -1.95 -3.82 -29.39
C VAL A 8 -1.31 -3.46 -30.73
N GLN A 9 -1.20 -2.16 -31.00
CA GLN A 9 -0.52 -1.62 -32.17
C GLN A 9 0.89 -1.11 -31.82
N ARG A 10 1.71 -0.87 -32.84
CA ARG A 10 3.08 -0.35 -32.67
C ARG A 10 3.04 1.01 -31.98
N GLY A 11 3.58 1.08 -30.75
CA GLY A 11 3.64 2.31 -29.94
C GLY A 11 2.57 2.43 -28.85
N ASP A 12 1.67 1.45 -28.74
CA ASP A 12 0.73 1.34 -27.62
C ASP A 12 1.45 0.93 -26.32
N THR A 13 0.98 1.49 -25.21
CA THR A 13 1.37 1.07 -23.86
C THR A 13 0.09 0.77 -23.07
N LEU A 14 0.19 -0.06 -22.03
CA LEU A 14 -0.97 -0.33 -21.17
C LEU A 14 -1.54 0.97 -20.59
N GLY A 15 -0.68 1.93 -20.23
CA GLY A 15 -1.09 3.25 -19.75
C GLY A 15 -1.88 4.06 -20.79
N LYS A 16 -1.44 4.07 -22.06
CA LYS A 16 -2.16 4.78 -23.14
C LYS A 16 -3.48 4.09 -23.50
N LEU A 17 -3.50 2.76 -23.49
CA LEU A 17 -4.71 1.97 -23.74
C LEU A 17 -5.73 2.13 -22.60
N ALA A 18 -5.26 2.13 -21.35
CA ALA A 18 -6.05 2.41 -20.16
C ALA A 18 -6.66 3.83 -20.20
N ALA A 19 -5.86 4.83 -20.54
CA ALA A 19 -6.31 6.21 -20.69
C ALA A 19 -7.34 6.36 -21.82
N ARG A 20 -7.10 5.74 -22.99
CA ARG A 20 -8.04 5.75 -24.13
C ARG A 20 -9.36 5.06 -23.81
N ALA A 21 -9.31 3.97 -23.05
CA ALA A 21 -10.49 3.24 -22.61
C ALA A 21 -11.20 3.90 -21.42
N ASN A 22 -10.62 4.98 -20.85
CA ASN A 22 -11.07 5.59 -19.59
C ASN A 22 -11.22 4.55 -18.46
N VAL A 23 -10.24 3.64 -18.39
CA VAL A 23 -10.17 2.53 -17.42
C VAL A 23 -8.88 2.70 -16.62
N PRO A 24 -8.91 2.58 -15.27
CA PRO A 24 -7.69 2.64 -14.47
C PRO A 24 -6.68 1.58 -14.92
N LEU A 25 -5.39 1.95 -14.99
CA LEU A 25 -4.31 1.06 -15.43
C LEU A 25 -4.30 -0.25 -14.63
N GLU A 26 -4.46 -0.16 -13.31
CA GLU A 26 -4.47 -1.30 -12.39
C GLU A 26 -5.74 -2.17 -12.54
N ARG A 27 -6.79 -1.65 -13.19
CA ARG A 27 -7.95 -2.44 -13.60
C ARG A 27 -7.63 -3.20 -14.88
N LEU A 28 -7.03 -2.53 -15.85
CA LEU A 28 -6.64 -3.15 -17.12
C LEU A 28 -5.62 -4.29 -16.91
N GLU A 29 -4.65 -4.11 -16.02
CA GLU A 29 -3.67 -5.13 -15.65
C GLU A 29 -4.31 -6.38 -15.04
N ARG A 30 -5.33 -6.21 -14.19
CA ARG A 30 -6.04 -7.34 -13.55
C ARG A 30 -6.91 -8.15 -14.50
N PHE A 31 -7.42 -7.54 -15.55
CA PHE A 31 -8.18 -8.25 -16.59
C PHE A 31 -7.26 -8.91 -17.62
N ASN A 32 -5.97 -8.59 -17.60
CA ASN A 32 -4.96 -9.16 -18.48
C ASN A 32 -3.77 -9.71 -17.68
N PRO A 33 -3.99 -10.69 -16.77
CA PRO A 33 -2.91 -11.30 -15.99
C PRO A 33 -2.00 -12.11 -16.92
N GLY A 34 -0.95 -11.47 -17.43
CA GLY A 34 -0.07 -12.00 -18.48
C GLY A 34 0.41 -10.94 -19.48
N ALA A 35 -0.20 -9.75 -19.48
CA ALA A 35 0.31 -8.60 -20.22
C ALA A 35 1.47 -7.96 -19.44
N ASP A 36 2.68 -8.00 -20.00
CA ASP A 36 3.83 -7.33 -19.42
C ASP A 36 3.71 -5.80 -19.62
N THR A 37 3.80 -5.06 -18.52
CA THR A 37 3.68 -3.59 -18.51
C THR A 37 4.81 -2.88 -19.25
N ARG A 38 5.94 -3.57 -19.46
CA ARG A 38 7.12 -3.03 -20.14
C ARG A 38 7.29 -3.55 -21.57
N ARG A 39 6.60 -4.63 -21.94
CA ARG A 39 6.69 -5.25 -23.27
C ARG A 39 5.32 -5.77 -23.72
N LEU A 40 4.57 -4.90 -24.36
CA LEU A 40 3.40 -5.33 -25.13
C LEU A 40 3.85 -5.80 -26.51
N GLU A 41 3.44 -7.01 -26.89
CA GLU A 41 3.74 -7.55 -28.22
C GLU A 41 2.78 -6.96 -29.26
N ILE A 42 3.31 -6.53 -30.41
CA ILE A 42 2.49 -6.00 -31.51
C ILE A 42 1.61 -7.15 -32.00
N GLY A 43 0.29 -6.96 -31.95
CA GLY A 43 -0.69 -8.00 -32.27
C GLY A 43 -1.28 -8.74 -31.06
N GLN A 44 -0.77 -8.49 -29.85
CA GLN A 44 -1.31 -9.05 -28.61
C GLN A 44 -2.74 -8.53 -28.35
N ARG A 45 -3.66 -9.42 -27.97
CA ARG A 45 -5.05 -9.04 -27.67
C ARG A 45 -5.19 -8.79 -26.18
N LEU A 46 -5.61 -7.58 -25.82
CA LEU A 46 -5.88 -7.18 -24.45
C LEU A 46 -7.38 -7.00 -24.26
N LEU A 47 -7.90 -7.61 -23.19
CA LEU A 47 -9.27 -7.44 -22.73
C LEU A 47 -9.40 -6.10 -22.04
N ILE A 48 -10.12 -5.17 -22.66
CA ILE A 48 -10.45 -3.89 -22.07
C ILE A 48 -11.80 -4.03 -21.36
N PRO A 49 -11.82 -4.04 -20.01
CA PRO A 49 -13.09 -4.13 -19.29
C PRO A 49 -13.84 -2.82 -19.46
N THR A 50 -15.15 -2.89 -19.72
CA THR A 50 -15.98 -1.67 -19.69
C THR A 50 -16.05 -1.12 -18.26
N GLN A 51 -16.31 0.19 -18.09
CA GLN A 51 -16.42 0.80 -16.76
C GLN A 51 -17.49 0.12 -15.87
N GLN A 52 -18.44 -0.58 -16.49
CA GLN A 52 -19.54 -1.27 -15.82
C GLN A 52 -19.27 -2.75 -15.54
N GLU A 53 -18.25 -3.38 -16.14
CA GLU A 53 -18.00 -4.82 -15.97
C GLU A 53 -17.24 -5.15 -14.69
N ARG A 54 -17.80 -6.02 -13.85
CA ARG A 54 -17.18 -6.51 -12.62
C ARG A 54 -15.93 -7.35 -12.91
N ALA A 55 -14.87 -7.13 -12.12
CA ALA A 55 -13.75 -8.06 -12.07
C ALA A 55 -14.25 -9.47 -11.65
N PRO A 56 -13.66 -10.56 -12.15
CA PRO A 56 -14.16 -11.93 -11.97
C PRO A 56 -14.44 -12.33 -10.51
N SER A 57 -13.78 -11.68 -9.55
CA SER A 57 -14.03 -11.81 -8.13
C SER A 57 -14.88 -10.62 -7.64
N GLY A 58 -16.21 -10.79 -7.68
CA GLY A 58 -17.25 -9.79 -7.34
C GLY A 58 -17.32 -9.31 -5.88
N GLY A 59 -16.18 -9.12 -5.21
CA GLY A 59 -16.07 -8.54 -3.88
C GLY A 59 -15.87 -7.01 -3.89
N PRO A 60 -15.97 -6.35 -2.72
CA PRO A 60 -15.73 -4.92 -2.60
C PRO A 60 -14.28 -4.58 -3.00
N TYR A 61 -14.10 -3.45 -3.70
CA TYR A 61 -12.78 -3.00 -4.15
C TYR A 61 -11.94 -2.62 -2.94
N ARG A 62 -10.91 -3.40 -2.64
CA ARG A 62 -9.99 -3.15 -1.52
C ARG A 62 -8.94 -2.14 -1.97
N TYR A 63 -9.05 -0.91 -1.49
CA TYR A 63 -8.15 0.20 -1.76
C TYR A 63 -7.21 0.42 -0.59
N GLN A 64 -5.91 0.46 -0.86
CA GLN A 64 -4.93 0.84 0.15
C GLN A 64 -4.79 2.36 0.17
N ILE A 65 -5.08 2.99 1.30
CA ILE A 65 -4.99 4.45 1.47
C ILE A 65 -3.56 4.90 1.20
N ARG A 66 -3.40 5.80 0.23
CA ARG A 66 -2.12 6.43 -0.13
C ARG A 66 -1.94 7.73 0.67
N PRO A 67 -0.71 8.25 0.79
CA PRO A 67 -0.47 9.55 1.40
C PRO A 67 -1.32 10.64 0.71
N GLY A 68 -2.00 11.48 1.51
CA GLY A 68 -2.87 12.56 1.00
C GLY A 68 -4.30 12.13 0.66
N ASP A 69 -4.62 10.84 0.77
CA ASP A 69 -5.98 10.37 0.54
C ASP A 69 -6.93 10.74 1.68
N THR A 70 -8.07 11.31 1.28
CA THR A 70 -9.24 11.49 2.12
C THR A 70 -10.38 10.63 1.57
N PHE A 71 -11.36 10.27 2.40
CA PHE A 71 -12.56 9.60 1.87
C PHE A 71 -13.25 10.42 0.78
N SER A 72 -13.13 11.74 0.81
CA SER A 72 -13.66 12.66 -0.21
C SER A 72 -12.81 12.74 -1.48
N SER A 73 -11.48 12.59 -1.43
CA SER A 73 -10.63 12.48 -2.63
C SER A 73 -10.75 11.11 -3.28
N ILE A 74 -10.74 10.04 -2.47
CA ILE A 74 -10.99 8.66 -2.91
C ILE A 74 -12.38 8.54 -3.54
N ALA A 75 -13.42 9.08 -2.88
CA ALA A 75 -14.78 9.06 -3.42
C ALA A 75 -14.90 9.71 -4.79
N ARG A 76 -14.30 10.90 -4.96
CA ARG A 76 -14.25 11.59 -6.26
C ARG A 76 -13.49 10.81 -7.31
N HIS A 77 -12.34 10.25 -6.93
CA HIS A 77 -11.47 9.51 -7.85
C HIS A 77 -12.14 8.21 -8.35
N PHE A 78 -12.90 7.54 -7.49
CA PHE A 78 -13.56 6.27 -7.81
C PHE A 78 -15.06 6.38 -8.13
N GLY A 79 -15.59 7.60 -8.28
CA GLY A 79 -17.00 7.83 -8.64
C GLY A 79 -18.02 7.33 -7.60
N THR A 80 -17.68 7.40 -6.31
CA THR A 80 -18.55 7.01 -5.18
C THR A 80 -18.75 8.18 -4.21
N THR A 81 -19.35 7.96 -3.04
CA THR A 81 -19.53 9.00 -2.00
C THR A 81 -18.78 8.63 -0.73
N SER A 82 -18.29 9.64 0.00
CA SER A 82 -17.61 9.45 1.29
C SER A 82 -18.49 8.69 2.28
N GLY A 83 -19.79 8.96 2.30
CA GLY A 83 -20.78 8.24 3.13
C GLY A 83 -20.89 6.76 2.78
N ARG A 84 -20.78 6.38 1.49
CA ARG A 84 -20.77 4.97 1.07
C ARG A 84 -19.49 4.23 1.43
N ILE A 85 -18.36 4.92 1.31
CA ILE A 85 -17.08 4.40 1.77
C ILE A 85 -17.14 4.17 3.29
N GLN A 86 -17.68 5.11 4.06
CA GLN A 86 -17.82 4.98 5.50
C GLN A 86 -18.81 3.85 5.89
N SER A 87 -19.96 3.73 5.23
CA SER A 87 -20.91 2.65 5.52
C SER A 87 -20.35 1.25 5.23
N ALA A 88 -19.47 1.14 4.24
CA ALA A 88 -18.78 -0.11 3.92
C ALA A 88 -17.59 -0.40 4.85
N ASN A 89 -17.17 0.59 5.64
CA ASN A 89 -16.04 0.49 6.57
C ASN A 89 -16.40 1.15 7.91
N PRO A 90 -17.35 0.58 8.69
CA PRO A 90 -17.80 1.16 9.96
C PRO A 90 -16.68 1.28 11.00
N SER A 91 -15.59 0.51 10.86
CA SER A 91 -14.38 0.60 11.68
C SER A 91 -13.37 1.66 11.21
N ALA A 92 -13.58 2.28 10.04
CA ALA A 92 -12.72 3.31 9.49
C ALA A 92 -13.37 4.68 9.63
N SER A 93 -12.81 5.52 10.49
CA SER A 93 -13.28 6.90 10.66
C SER A 93 -12.81 7.77 9.48
N PRO A 94 -13.69 8.58 8.85
CA PRO A 94 -13.31 9.49 7.76
C PRO A 94 -12.23 10.50 8.15
N THR A 95 -12.13 10.81 9.43
CA THR A 95 -11.19 11.75 10.06
C THR A 95 -9.92 11.06 10.60
N SER A 96 -9.79 9.74 10.51
CA SER A 96 -8.64 8.99 11.05
C SER A 96 -8.19 7.86 10.12
N LEU A 97 -8.00 8.23 8.85
CA LEU A 97 -7.47 7.33 7.83
C LEU A 97 -5.98 7.12 8.04
N ARG A 98 -5.57 5.86 8.19
CA ARG A 98 -4.15 5.50 8.30
C ARG A 98 -3.60 5.16 6.92
N ILE A 99 -2.47 5.74 6.56
CA ILE A 99 -1.78 5.41 5.32
C ILE A 99 -1.44 3.91 5.34
N GLY A 100 -1.69 3.21 4.24
CA GLY A 100 -1.54 1.77 4.16
C GLY A 100 -2.73 0.96 4.68
N GLN A 101 -3.74 1.61 5.28
CA GLN A 101 -4.99 0.97 5.68
C GLN A 101 -5.77 0.53 4.43
N VAL A 102 -6.26 -0.70 4.44
CA VAL A 102 -7.09 -1.22 3.35
C VAL A 102 -8.55 -0.89 3.64
N VAL A 103 -9.17 -0.15 2.74
CA VAL A 103 -10.57 0.31 2.80
C VAL A 103 -11.36 -0.35 1.68
N SER A 104 -12.54 -0.83 2.01
CA SER A 104 -13.46 -1.45 1.05
C SER A 104 -14.26 -0.36 0.35
N LEU A 105 -14.01 -0.10 -0.92
CA LEU A 105 -14.81 0.81 -1.74
C LEU A 105 -15.94 0.02 -2.42
N PRO A 106 -17.22 0.29 -2.10
CA PRO A 106 -18.34 -0.26 -2.84
C PRO A 106 -18.45 0.50 -4.17
N LEU A 107 -17.83 -0.06 -5.22
CA LEU A 107 -17.92 0.45 -6.59
C LEU A 107 -19.14 -0.19 -7.25
N GLY A 108 -20.33 0.35 -6.95
CA GLY A 108 -21.58 -0.13 -7.52
C GLY A 108 -22.81 0.53 -6.91
N GLY A 109 -23.65 1.13 -7.76
CA GLY A 109 -24.96 1.68 -7.44
C GLY A 109 -25.00 3.19 -7.58
N SER A 110 -25.92 3.70 -8.40
CA SER A 110 -26.25 5.12 -8.50
C SER A 110 -26.42 5.75 -7.10
N ALA A 111 -25.87 6.96 -6.92
CA ALA A 111 -26.05 7.74 -5.71
C ALA A 111 -27.55 7.96 -5.44
N PRO A 112 -28.07 7.78 -4.21
CA PRO A 112 -29.33 8.41 -3.88
C PRO A 112 -29.05 9.93 -3.86
N ARG A 113 -29.70 10.66 -4.78
CA ARG A 113 -29.74 12.12 -4.73
C ARG A 113 -30.35 12.50 -3.38
N SER A 114 -29.60 13.21 -2.55
CA SER A 114 -30.15 13.84 -1.35
C SER A 114 -31.10 14.95 -1.78
N SER A 115 -32.41 14.73 -1.62
CA SER A 115 -33.41 15.79 -1.59
C SER A 115 -34.05 15.84 -0.22
N SER A 116 -33.98 17.01 0.39
CA SER A 116 -34.69 17.46 1.57
C SER A 116 -36.22 17.34 1.46
N GLN A 117 -36.85 16.94 2.58
CA GLN A 117 -38.26 17.11 2.99
C GLN A 117 -39.40 16.57 2.09
N ARG A 118 -40.21 15.64 2.62
CA ARG A 118 -41.55 15.90 3.21
C ARG A 118 -42.33 14.57 3.40
N GLN A 119 -43.16 14.54 4.45
CA GLN A 119 -43.99 13.44 4.96
C GLN A 119 -44.79 12.66 3.89
N ALA A 120 -44.95 11.33 4.06
CA ALA A 120 -46.22 10.69 4.45
C ALA A 120 -46.22 9.15 4.22
N ALA A 121 -46.68 8.43 5.24
CA ALA A 121 -47.55 7.24 5.23
C ALA A 121 -47.19 5.94 4.44
N SER A 122 -46.88 4.90 5.23
CA SER A 122 -47.42 3.51 5.23
C SER A 122 -47.49 2.67 3.95
N SER A 123 -46.88 1.47 3.97
CA SER A 123 -47.58 0.19 4.27
C SER A 123 -46.70 -1.07 4.04
N SER A 124 -46.77 -1.98 5.02
CA SER A 124 -46.75 -3.47 4.96
C SER A 124 -45.71 -4.26 4.13
N GLY A 125 -45.01 -5.18 4.82
CA GLY A 125 -44.53 -6.45 4.23
C GLY A 125 -43.38 -7.14 4.98
N SER A 126 -43.70 -7.98 5.97
CA SER A 126 -42.80 -8.98 6.62
C SER A 126 -42.05 -9.85 5.59
N SER A 127 -40.86 -10.40 5.82
CA SER A 127 -40.56 -11.40 6.86
C SER A 127 -39.09 -11.88 6.81
N SER A 128 -38.55 -12.13 8.00
CA SER A 128 -37.51 -13.06 8.47
C SER A 128 -36.70 -13.92 7.47
N ALA A 129 -35.38 -14.03 7.68
CA ALA A 129 -34.78 -15.03 8.59
C ALA A 129 -33.25 -15.15 8.41
N ASN A 130 -32.61 -15.56 9.49
CA ASN A 130 -31.21 -15.43 9.88
C ASN A 130 -30.44 -16.75 9.65
N LYS A 131 -29.17 -16.72 9.21
CA LYS A 131 -28.15 -17.76 9.53
C LYS A 131 -26.70 -17.32 9.19
N PRO A 132 -25.77 -17.26 10.16
CA PRO A 132 -24.34 -17.09 9.89
C PRO A 132 -23.66 -18.45 9.69
N ALA A 133 -22.88 -18.61 8.61
CA ALA A 133 -22.04 -19.78 8.37
C ALA A 133 -20.56 -19.38 8.33
N ALA A 134 -19.75 -20.24 8.96
CA ALA A 134 -18.37 -20.08 9.38
C ALA A 134 -17.37 -19.65 8.30
N ALA A 135 -16.37 -18.88 8.75
CA ALA A 135 -15.16 -18.57 8.00
C ALA A 135 -14.19 -19.79 8.01
N PRO A 136 -13.58 -20.17 6.87
CA PRO A 136 -12.40 -21.02 6.91
C PRO A 136 -11.17 -20.15 7.19
N THR A 137 -10.55 -20.41 8.33
CA THR A 137 -9.13 -20.18 8.56
C THR A 137 -8.32 -20.99 7.55
N SER A 138 -7.54 -20.32 6.70
CA SER A 138 -6.47 -20.98 5.95
C SER A 138 -5.19 -20.16 6.10
N SER A 139 -4.33 -20.68 6.97
CA SER A 139 -2.93 -20.31 7.13
C SER A 139 -2.17 -20.54 5.82
N ALA A 140 -1.94 -19.46 5.08
CA ALA A 140 -1.05 -19.49 3.92
C ALA A 140 0.42 -19.66 4.36
N PRO A 141 1.23 -20.45 3.64
CA PRO A 141 2.61 -20.76 3.99
C PRO A 141 3.49 -19.50 3.94
N SER A 142 4.35 -19.32 4.94
CA SER A 142 5.44 -18.34 4.90
C SER A 142 6.37 -18.73 3.76
N GLN A 143 6.36 -17.96 2.67
CA GLN A 143 7.37 -18.09 1.63
C GLN A 143 8.74 -17.87 2.28
N ALA A 144 9.67 -18.80 2.05
CA ALA A 144 11.05 -18.66 2.52
C ALA A 144 11.68 -17.38 1.92
N LEU A 145 12.53 -16.71 2.70
CA LEU A 145 13.21 -15.50 2.26
C LEU A 145 14.11 -15.78 1.03
N PRO A 146 14.15 -14.87 0.05
CA PRO A 146 14.95 -15.04 -1.15
C PRO A 146 16.44 -15.04 -0.81
N SER A 147 17.25 -15.71 -1.65
CA SER A 147 18.70 -15.84 -1.45
C SER A 147 19.45 -14.50 -1.47
N SER A 148 18.91 -13.52 -2.19
CA SER A 148 19.42 -12.13 -2.23
C SER A 148 19.35 -11.42 -0.87
N ALA A 149 18.44 -11.86 0.01
CA ALA A 149 18.17 -11.26 1.31
C ALA A 149 18.95 -11.96 2.42
N ARG A 150 20.28 -12.07 2.27
CA ARG A 150 21.14 -12.71 3.26
C ARG A 150 22.36 -11.86 3.54
N ARG A 151 22.66 -11.71 4.83
CA ARG A 151 23.86 -11.06 5.36
C ARG A 151 24.01 -9.61 4.92
N TRP A 152 22.89 -8.90 4.86
CA TRP A 152 22.91 -7.46 4.63
C TRP A 152 23.53 -6.75 5.84
N PRO A 153 24.37 -5.73 5.63
CA PRO A 153 24.86 -4.92 6.73
C PRO A 153 23.70 -4.26 7.49
N TRP A 154 23.95 -3.93 8.75
CA TRP A 154 23.04 -3.11 9.53
C TRP A 154 22.88 -1.71 8.94
N PRO A 155 21.71 -1.07 9.10
CA PRO A 155 21.46 0.28 8.56
C PRO A 155 22.21 1.38 9.32
N LEU A 156 22.91 1.05 10.41
CA LEU A 156 23.70 1.95 11.24
C LEU A 156 24.99 1.23 11.67
N ASP A 157 26.09 1.97 11.79
CA ASP A 157 27.36 1.41 12.26
C ASP A 157 27.35 1.23 13.79
N ASP A 158 26.97 2.29 14.52
CA ASP A 158 26.86 2.30 15.98
C ASP A 158 25.40 2.36 16.42
N TYR A 159 24.91 1.26 16.99
CA TYR A 159 23.50 1.16 17.39
C TYR A 159 23.26 0.22 18.58
N ARG A 160 22.09 0.41 19.19
CA ARG A 160 21.49 -0.53 20.15
C ARG A 160 20.07 -0.85 19.73
N VAL A 161 19.74 -2.14 19.62
CA VAL A 161 18.34 -2.55 19.38
C VAL A 161 17.51 -2.28 20.63
N VAL A 162 16.69 -1.23 20.61
CA VAL A 162 15.83 -0.83 21.74
C VAL A 162 14.42 -1.37 21.62
N ARG A 163 13.97 -1.70 20.41
CA ARG A 163 12.77 -2.50 20.16
C ARG A 163 13.03 -3.49 19.04
N ARG A 164 12.75 -4.76 19.31
CA ARG A 164 12.79 -5.81 18.27
C ARG A 164 11.52 -5.74 17.42
N PHE A 165 11.62 -6.22 16.19
CA PHE A 165 10.44 -6.48 15.38
C PHE A 165 9.56 -7.54 16.06
N GLY A 166 8.23 -7.34 16.02
CA GLY A 166 7.29 -8.31 16.57
C GLY A 166 6.05 -7.65 17.19
N PRO A 167 5.07 -8.45 17.61
CA PRO A 167 3.85 -7.93 18.24
C PRO A 167 4.17 -7.26 19.58
N ASP A 168 3.50 -6.15 19.87
CA ASP A 168 3.44 -5.59 21.22
C ASP A 168 2.47 -6.38 22.13
N SER A 169 2.28 -5.93 23.37
CA SER A 169 1.38 -6.56 24.34
C SER A 169 -0.09 -6.61 23.91
N ARG A 170 -0.48 -5.82 22.90
CA ARG A 170 -1.83 -5.80 22.31
C ARG A 170 -1.89 -6.57 20.99
N GLY A 171 -0.81 -7.26 20.61
CA GLY A 171 -0.72 -8.01 19.36
C GLY A 171 -0.46 -7.13 18.13
N THR A 172 -0.21 -5.83 18.29
CA THR A 172 0.07 -4.94 17.15
C THR A 172 1.51 -5.15 16.71
N LEU A 173 1.72 -5.51 15.44
CA LEU A 173 3.06 -5.73 14.90
C LEU A 173 3.86 -4.42 14.88
N GLN A 174 4.99 -4.41 15.58
CA GLN A 174 5.88 -3.27 15.70
C GLN A 174 7.13 -3.44 14.82
N PRO A 175 7.58 -2.37 14.15
CA PRO A 175 8.86 -2.34 13.46
C PRO A 175 10.03 -2.26 14.45
N MET A 176 11.22 -2.58 13.96
CA MET A 176 12.44 -2.51 14.74
C MET A 176 12.80 -1.04 15.04
N LEU A 177 13.30 -0.79 16.25
CA LEU A 177 13.78 0.54 16.66
C LEU A 177 15.23 0.41 17.13
N LEU A 178 16.09 1.23 16.55
CA LEU A 178 17.53 1.25 16.79
C LEU A 178 17.90 2.60 17.41
N ALA A 179 18.44 2.60 18.63
CA ALA A 179 18.97 3.79 19.24
C ALA A 179 20.43 4.01 18.80
N THR A 180 20.78 5.25 18.53
CA THR A 180 22.11 5.68 18.08
C THR A 180 22.47 7.04 18.69
N GLN A 181 23.48 7.71 18.13
CA GLN A 181 24.02 8.99 18.59
C GLN A 181 23.71 10.11 17.60
N ALA A 182 23.93 11.36 18.03
CA ALA A 182 23.75 12.54 17.20
C ALA A 182 24.62 12.47 15.93
N GLY A 183 24.07 12.90 14.80
CA GLY A 183 24.77 12.90 13.51
C GLY A 183 24.91 11.52 12.84
N ALA A 184 24.33 10.46 13.41
CA ALA A 184 24.32 9.15 12.78
C ALA A 184 23.53 9.18 11.46
N GLN A 185 24.12 8.60 10.42
CA GLN A 185 23.48 8.47 9.11
C GLN A 185 22.97 7.05 8.92
N ALA A 186 21.68 6.92 8.61
CA ALA A 186 21.10 5.65 8.20
C ALA A 186 21.53 5.33 6.76
N LYS A 187 22.00 4.11 6.55
CA LYS A 187 22.56 3.64 5.28
C LYS A 187 21.69 2.56 4.65
N SER A 188 21.70 2.47 3.33
CA SER A 188 20.99 1.41 2.62
C SER A 188 21.60 0.05 2.98
N VAL A 189 20.77 -0.90 3.40
CA VAL A 189 21.24 -2.26 3.77
C VAL A 189 21.53 -3.12 2.55
N ALA A 190 21.07 -2.72 1.36
CA ALA A 190 21.23 -3.47 0.12
C ALA A 190 21.14 -2.56 -1.11
N PRO A 191 21.61 -3.01 -2.28
CA PRO A 191 21.36 -2.29 -3.53
C PRO A 191 19.86 -2.15 -3.82
N GLY A 192 19.44 -1.00 -4.34
CA GLY A 192 18.04 -0.74 -4.61
C GLY A 192 17.77 0.64 -5.21
N GLU A 193 16.50 0.94 -5.46
CA GLU A 193 16.02 2.22 -5.95
C GLU A 193 15.23 2.93 -4.84
N VAL A 194 15.51 4.20 -4.59
CA VAL A 194 14.73 5.03 -3.67
C VAL A 194 13.35 5.29 -4.29
N ARG A 195 12.29 4.77 -3.66
CA ARG A 195 10.91 4.91 -4.14
C ARG A 195 10.08 5.92 -3.34
N PHE A 196 10.60 6.37 -2.20
CA PHE A 196 10.00 7.42 -1.37
C PHE A 196 11.11 8.11 -0.58
N ALA A 197 11.04 9.44 -0.47
CA ALA A 197 11.97 10.29 0.25
C ALA A 197 11.24 11.61 0.59
N ASP A 198 10.47 11.63 1.67
CA ASP A 198 9.69 12.80 2.10
C ASP A 198 9.27 12.67 3.58
N GLY A 199 8.69 13.73 4.13
CA GLY A 199 8.16 13.80 5.48
C GLY A 199 6.85 13.05 5.66
N MET A 200 6.72 12.32 6.77
CA MET A 200 5.51 11.63 7.16
C MET A 200 5.10 12.00 8.59
N ARG A 201 3.83 12.40 8.77
CA ARG A 201 3.29 12.73 10.10
C ARG A 201 3.51 11.55 11.05
N GLN A 202 4.05 11.84 12.24
CA GLN A 202 4.41 10.87 13.29
C GLN A 202 5.62 9.97 13.01
N LEU A 203 6.18 9.99 11.80
CA LEU A 203 7.34 9.18 11.41
C LEU A 203 8.54 10.03 10.98
N GLY A 204 8.48 11.36 11.09
CA GLY A 204 9.56 12.26 10.70
C GLY A 204 9.83 12.17 9.21
N GLU A 205 11.09 12.42 8.82
CA GLU A 205 11.53 12.17 7.46
C GLU A 205 11.68 10.66 7.22
N VAL A 206 11.23 10.19 6.06
CA VAL A 206 11.19 8.77 5.70
C VAL A 206 11.80 8.52 4.34
N VAL A 207 12.66 7.51 4.26
CA VAL A 207 13.19 6.96 3.01
C VAL A 207 12.71 5.52 2.85
N ILE A 208 12.22 5.16 1.66
CA ILE A 208 11.86 3.78 1.31
C ILE A 208 12.66 3.35 0.10
N VAL A 209 13.40 2.24 0.23
CA VAL A 209 14.19 1.66 -0.85
C VAL A 209 13.53 0.36 -1.31
N HIS A 210 13.28 0.22 -2.61
CA HIS A 210 12.91 -1.06 -3.23
C HIS A 210 14.16 -1.80 -3.66
N HIS A 211 14.21 -3.08 -3.32
CA HIS A 211 15.29 -3.99 -3.65
C HIS A 211 14.79 -5.07 -4.62
N ALA A 212 15.69 -5.96 -5.02
CA ALA A 212 15.33 -7.17 -5.75
C ALA A 212 14.30 -8.03 -4.98
N ASP A 213 13.64 -8.94 -5.69
CA ASP A 213 12.74 -9.95 -5.11
C ASP A 213 11.56 -9.38 -4.30
N ASN A 214 11.08 -8.20 -4.70
CA ASN A 214 9.98 -7.48 -4.06
C ASN A 214 10.23 -7.14 -2.59
N LEU A 215 11.49 -6.96 -2.21
CA LEU A 215 11.88 -6.51 -0.89
C LEU A 215 11.87 -4.99 -0.81
N GLN A 216 11.50 -4.47 0.36
CA GLN A 216 11.46 -3.04 0.61
C GLN A 216 11.98 -2.78 2.02
N THR A 217 12.84 -1.77 2.17
CA THR A 217 13.26 -1.28 3.48
C THR A 217 12.74 0.12 3.72
N VAL A 218 12.33 0.39 4.95
CA VAL A 218 11.83 1.70 5.40
C VAL A 218 12.76 2.21 6.48
N TYR A 219 13.25 3.44 6.29
CA TYR A 219 14.07 4.19 7.22
C TYR A 219 13.27 5.42 7.64
N ALA A 220 12.86 5.48 8.89
CA ALA A 220 11.99 6.54 9.40
C ALA A 220 12.53 7.09 10.72
N LEU A 221 11.92 8.18 11.18
CA LEU A 221 12.41 9.03 12.27
C LEU A 221 13.75 9.70 11.91
N CYS A 222 13.94 9.99 10.62
CA CYS A 222 15.04 10.82 10.17
C CYS A 222 14.71 12.30 10.43
N GLU A 223 15.73 13.14 10.56
CA GLU A 223 15.60 14.61 10.61
C GLU A 223 15.91 15.28 9.29
N ARG A 224 16.76 14.66 8.46
CA ARG A 224 17.15 15.17 7.15
C ARG A 224 17.36 14.05 6.16
N ILE A 225 16.80 14.21 4.97
CA ILE A 225 16.97 13.28 3.85
C ILE A 225 18.22 13.66 3.05
N LEU A 226 19.01 12.66 2.64
CA LEU A 226 20.26 12.81 1.87
C LEU A 226 20.16 12.27 0.44
N VAL A 227 18.99 11.79 0.03
CA VAL A 227 18.73 11.15 -1.27
C VAL A 227 17.41 11.61 -1.88
N GLU A 228 17.29 11.42 -3.19
CA GLU A 228 16.10 11.78 -3.96
C GLU A 228 15.38 10.52 -4.48
N VAL A 229 14.08 10.66 -4.75
CA VAL A 229 13.29 9.59 -5.37
C VAL A 229 13.84 9.27 -6.77
N GLY A 230 13.95 7.98 -7.08
CA GLY A 230 14.51 7.45 -8.33
C GLY A 230 16.02 7.21 -8.28
N LYS A 231 16.72 7.64 -7.21
CA LYS A 231 18.15 7.37 -7.03
C LYS A 231 18.39 5.87 -6.87
N GLN A 232 19.33 5.33 -7.66
CA GLN A 232 19.90 4.01 -7.41
C GLN A 232 20.93 4.10 -6.28
N VAL A 233 20.80 3.23 -5.28
CA VAL A 233 21.70 3.15 -4.12
C VAL A 233 22.34 1.77 -4.03
N SER A 234 23.54 1.73 -3.48
CA SER A 234 24.28 0.53 -3.09
C SER A 234 24.18 0.28 -1.59
N ALA A 235 24.55 -0.92 -1.13
CA ALA A 235 24.67 -1.17 0.30
C ALA A 235 25.74 -0.25 0.91
N GLY A 236 25.41 0.43 2.01
CA GLY A 236 26.26 1.39 2.69
C GLY A 236 26.07 2.85 2.27
N ASP A 237 25.32 3.12 1.20
CA ASP A 237 25.07 4.51 0.77
C ASP A 237 24.22 5.24 1.83
N PRO A 238 24.60 6.48 2.23
CA PRO A 238 23.83 7.26 3.18
C PRO A 238 22.48 7.68 2.59
N LEU A 239 21.42 7.51 3.37
CA LEU A 239 20.04 7.78 2.99
C LEU A 239 19.46 8.98 3.73
N CYS A 240 19.66 9.04 5.03
CA CYS A 240 19.13 10.10 5.89
C CYS A 240 19.97 10.27 7.15
N GLU A 241 19.84 11.40 7.82
CA GLU A 241 20.33 11.60 9.19
C GLU A 241 19.24 11.25 10.20
N VAL A 242 19.60 10.48 11.23
CA VAL A 242 18.66 10.04 12.26
C VAL A 242 18.28 11.21 13.15
N GLY A 243 16.99 11.41 13.36
CA GLY A 243 16.47 12.51 14.16
C GLY A 243 16.39 12.20 15.65
N GLN A 244 16.37 13.26 16.46
CA GLN A 244 16.17 13.15 17.90
C GLN A 244 14.68 13.07 18.24
N SER A 245 14.31 12.08 19.05
CA SER A 245 13.00 11.99 19.68
C SER A 245 12.85 13.07 20.76
N SER A 246 11.87 13.96 20.62
CA SER A 246 11.59 15.00 21.61
C SER A 246 11.15 14.45 22.97
N SER A 247 10.51 13.26 23.00
CA SER A 247 10.02 12.64 24.23
C SER A 247 11.08 11.85 24.98
N THR A 248 11.98 11.15 24.27
CA THR A 248 13.01 10.31 24.90
C THR A 248 14.39 10.97 24.92
N GLN A 249 14.57 12.07 24.19
CA GLN A 249 15.86 12.75 23.97
C GLN A 249 16.92 11.87 23.30
N ARG A 250 16.53 10.71 22.74
CA ARG A 250 17.41 9.78 22.03
C ARG A 250 17.31 9.97 20.52
N TYR A 251 18.37 9.59 19.81
CA TYR A 251 18.35 9.43 18.37
C TYR A 251 17.91 7.99 18.07
N ASP A 252 16.73 7.83 17.48
CA ASP A 252 16.12 6.52 17.26
C ASP A 252 15.77 6.38 15.77
N LEU A 253 16.34 5.38 15.09
CA LEU A 253 15.95 4.98 13.74
C LEU A 253 14.85 3.92 13.82
N LEU A 254 13.71 4.18 13.17
CA LEU A 254 12.69 3.16 12.94
C LEU A 254 13.01 2.45 11.62
N PHE A 255 13.23 1.14 11.70
CA PHE A 255 13.60 0.30 10.57
C PHE A 255 12.57 -0.81 10.36
N ASP A 256 12.05 -0.93 9.14
CA ASP A 256 11.11 -1.96 8.74
C ASP A 256 11.56 -2.63 7.44
N LEU A 257 11.29 -3.93 7.32
CA LEU A 257 11.60 -4.73 6.15
C LEU A 257 10.34 -5.44 5.69
N ARG A 258 10.05 -5.39 4.38
CA ARG A 258 8.83 -5.95 3.80
C ARG A 258 9.15 -6.79 2.58
N GLN A 259 8.42 -7.88 2.40
CA GLN A 259 8.43 -8.70 1.19
C GLN A 259 7.01 -8.74 0.60
N GLY A 260 6.84 -8.23 -0.63
CA GLY A 260 5.52 -8.15 -1.26
C GLY A 260 4.50 -7.37 -0.40
N GLY A 261 4.96 -6.37 0.34
CA GLY A 261 4.16 -5.54 1.25
C GLY A 261 3.93 -6.09 2.65
N LYS A 262 4.25 -7.37 2.91
CA LYS A 262 4.14 -7.98 4.24
C LYS A 262 5.40 -7.68 5.07
N PRO A 263 5.27 -7.16 6.31
CA PRO A 263 6.42 -6.97 7.19
C PRO A 263 7.05 -8.32 7.58
N ILE A 264 8.38 -8.36 7.60
CA ILE A 264 9.20 -9.50 7.99
C ILE A 264 10.28 -9.05 8.98
N ASP A 265 10.75 -9.94 9.86
CA ASP A 265 11.75 -9.58 10.85
C ASP A 265 13.10 -9.26 10.18
N PRO A 266 13.62 -8.02 10.28
CA PRO A 266 14.91 -7.64 9.75
C PRO A 266 16.07 -8.53 10.21
N LYS A 267 16.01 -9.10 11.43
CA LYS A 267 17.08 -9.96 11.95
C LYS A 267 17.30 -11.24 11.14
N GLN A 268 16.33 -11.63 10.30
CA GLN A 268 16.49 -12.78 9.42
C GLN A 268 17.47 -12.52 8.26
N VAL A 269 17.69 -11.25 7.90
CA VAL A 269 18.51 -10.86 6.74
C VAL A 269 19.76 -10.08 7.13
N LEU A 270 19.70 -9.31 8.23
CA LEU A 270 20.79 -8.46 8.70
C LEU A 270 21.88 -9.28 9.40
N ARG A 271 23.14 -8.90 9.19
CA ARG A 271 24.29 -9.50 9.86
C ARG A 271 25.30 -8.46 10.30
#